data_AF-A0A918TLC7-F1
#
_entry.id   AF-A0A918TLC7-F1
#
_cell.length_a   1.000
_cell.length_b   1.000
_cell.length_c   1.000
_cell.angle_alpha   90.00
_cell.angle_beta   90.00
_cell.angle_gamma   90.00
#
_symmetry.space_group_name_H-M   'P 1'
#
loop_
_entity.id
_entity.type
_entity.pdbx_description
1 polymer ?
#
loop_
_entity_poly.entity_id
_entity_poly.type
_entity_poly.pdbx_seq_one_letter_code
_entity_poly.pdbx_strand_id
1 'polypeptide(L)'
;MTSLDRFINVVVKLAQPGSIVARYRLGVGLLYRKFQHIKKRIKSRHLPTDGFRDDLWKDGQEGQMYRHLYFHMACYLMGPLGWLLSWFIGLTDIKQASSGRLESASEVRDNIAGRECGRILTAYMMRRIDERTARAQLRRVLG
;
A
#
# COMPACT_ATOMS: atom_id res chain seq x y z
N MET A 1 18.20 -1.15 11.49
CA MET A 1 17.31 -1.40 10.33
C MET A 1 15.94 -0.89 10.71
N THR A 2 15.46 0.14 10.01
CA THR A 2 14.20 0.82 10.36
C THR A 2 12.96 0.01 9.96
N SER A 3 11.78 0.39 10.42
CA SER A 3 10.51 -0.19 9.95
C SER A 3 10.22 0.14 8.50
N LEU A 4 10.64 1.31 8.00
CA LEU A 4 10.66 1.58 6.57
C LEU A 4 11.54 0.58 5.81
N ASP A 5 12.77 0.33 6.29
CA ASP A 5 13.69 -0.61 5.62
C ASP A 5 13.10 -2.02 5.56
N ARG A 6 12.49 -2.48 6.66
CA ARG A 6 11.79 -3.76 6.71
C ARG A 6 10.62 -3.81 5.73
N PHE A 7 9.82 -2.74 5.67
CA PHE A 7 8.72 -2.66 4.73
C PHE A 7 9.20 -2.74 3.27
N ILE A 8 10.17 -1.91 2.90
CA ILE A 8 10.79 -1.92 1.55
C ILE A 8 11.34 -3.30 1.21
N ASN A 9 12.08 -3.92 2.14
CA ASN A 9 12.61 -5.27 1.96
C ASN A 9 11.51 -6.29 1.66
N VAL A 10 10.40 -6.23 2.41
CA VAL A 10 9.26 -7.14 2.22
C VAL A 10 8.60 -6.91 0.86
N VAL A 11 8.26 -5.66 0.51
CA VAL A 11 7.53 -5.40 -0.74
C VAL A 11 8.37 -5.68 -1.98
N VAL A 12 9.66 -5.35 -1.95
CA VAL A 12 10.60 -5.67 -3.05
C VAL A 12 10.81 -7.19 -3.17
N LYS A 13 10.95 -7.89 -2.03
CA LYS A 13 11.08 -9.35 -2.03
C LYS A 13 9.83 -10.04 -2.57
N LEU A 14 8.64 -9.49 -2.29
CA LEU A 14 7.37 -10.00 -2.83
C LEU A 14 7.20 -9.68 -4.32
N ALA A 15 7.68 -8.52 -4.76
CA ALA A 15 7.57 -8.04 -6.14
C ALA A 15 8.72 -8.54 -7.04
N GLN A 16 9.12 -9.81 -6.92
CA GLN A 16 10.15 -10.37 -7.80
C GLN A 16 9.78 -10.18 -9.28
N PRO A 17 10.76 -9.92 -10.16
CA PRO A 17 10.53 -9.84 -11.59
C PRO A 17 9.78 -11.06 -12.11
N GLY A 18 8.71 -10.84 -12.86
CA GLY A 18 7.80 -11.91 -13.25
C GLY A 18 6.81 -11.50 -14.32
N SER A 19 5.95 -12.44 -14.70
CA SER A 19 4.91 -12.22 -15.71
C SER A 19 3.78 -11.32 -15.19
N ILE A 20 2.93 -10.84 -16.10
CA ILE A 20 1.69 -10.12 -15.76
C ILE A 20 0.81 -10.94 -14.80
N VAL A 21 0.81 -12.27 -14.94
CA VAL A 21 0.08 -13.18 -14.04
C VAL A 21 0.69 -13.17 -12.64
N ALA A 22 2.02 -13.15 -12.51
CA ALA A 22 2.69 -13.03 -11.21
C ALA A 22 2.35 -11.70 -10.53
N ARG A 23 2.30 -10.60 -11.30
CA ARG A 23 1.85 -9.28 -10.84
C ARG A 23 0.42 -9.32 -10.29
N TYR A 24 -0.50 -9.92 -11.04
CA TYR A 24 -1.89 -10.06 -10.64
C TYR A 24 -2.02 -10.90 -9.35
N ARG A 25 -1.33 -12.05 -9.27
CA ARG A 25 -1.32 -12.91 -8.08
C ARG A 25 -0.78 -12.20 -6.85
N LEU A 26 0.26 -11.38 -7.01
CA LEU A 26 0.78 -10.56 -5.92
C LEU A 26 -0.27 -9.55 -5.44
N GLY A 27 -0.91 -8.83 -6.37
CA GLY A 27 -1.99 -7.90 -6.03
C GLY A 27 -3.13 -8.58 -5.25
N VAL A 28 -3.61 -9.72 -5.72
CA VAL A 28 -4.63 -10.52 -5.01
C VAL A 28 -4.12 -10.99 -3.63
N GLY A 29 -2.86 -11.42 -3.53
CA GLY A 29 -2.25 -11.85 -2.27
C GLY A 29 -2.14 -10.74 -1.23
N LEU A 30 -1.79 -9.52 -1.65
CA LEU A 30 -1.74 -8.35 -0.78
C LEU A 30 -3.14 -7.96 -0.28
N LEU A 31 -4.16 -8.01 -1.14
CA LEU A 31 -5.56 -7.81 -0.75
C LEU A 31 -6.05 -8.89 0.21
N TYR A 32 -5.74 -10.16 -0.06
CA TYR A 32 -6.14 -11.25 0.82
C TYR A 32 -5.51 -11.10 2.22
N ARG A 33 -4.25 -10.68 2.30
CA ARG A 33 -3.61 -10.32 3.58
C ARG A 33 -4.34 -9.18 4.29
N LYS A 34 -4.77 -8.13 3.58
CA LYS A 34 -5.63 -7.05 4.14
C LYS A 34 -6.91 -7.63 4.75
N PHE A 35 -7.63 -8.48 4.01
CA PHE A 35 -8.89 -9.08 4.49
C PHE A 35 -8.70 -10.00 5.71
N GLN A 36 -7.61 -10.77 5.75
CA GLN A 36 -7.28 -11.60 6.91
C GLN A 36 -6.96 -10.76 8.16
N HIS A 37 -6.27 -9.62 8.01
CA HIS A 37 -6.03 -8.68 9.11
C HIS A 37 -7.32 -8.04 9.64
N ILE A 38 -8.27 -7.71 8.75
CA ILE A 38 -9.61 -7.22 9.12
C ILE A 38 -10.38 -8.29 9.90
N LYS A 39 -10.40 -9.55 9.42
CA LYS A 39 -11.07 -10.68 10.10
C LYS A 39 -10.48 -10.96 11.49
N LYS A 40 -9.17 -10.82 11.67
CA LYS A 40 -8.48 -11.15 12.93
C LYS A 40 -8.57 -10.07 14.01
N ARG A 41 -9.25 -8.93 13.77
CA ARG A 41 -9.38 -7.79 14.72
C ARG A 41 -8.05 -7.43 15.41
N ILE A 42 -6.91 -7.56 14.72
CA ILE A 42 -5.63 -7.12 15.28
C ILE A 42 -5.74 -5.60 15.45
N LYS A 43 -5.80 -5.14 16.71
CA LYS A 43 -5.88 -3.72 17.04
C LYS A 43 -4.71 -3.03 16.35
N SER A 44 -5.01 -2.22 15.33
CA SER A 44 -4.05 -1.56 14.45
C SER A 44 -3.29 -0.42 15.13
N ARG A 45 -3.37 -0.34 16.47
CA ARG A 45 -2.75 0.70 17.27
C ARG A 45 -1.35 0.21 17.60
N HIS A 46 -0.33 0.93 17.13
CA HIS A 46 1.10 0.71 17.44
C HIS A 46 1.85 -0.27 16.51
N LEU A 47 1.60 -0.18 15.19
CA LEU A 47 2.61 -0.69 14.25
C LEU A 47 3.82 0.25 14.27
N PRO A 48 5.06 -0.28 14.21
CA PRO A 48 6.25 0.55 14.26
C PRO A 48 6.38 1.34 12.95
N THR A 49 6.57 2.66 13.04
CA THR A 49 6.60 3.61 11.90
C THR A 49 7.95 4.30 11.74
N ASP A 50 8.98 3.86 12.47
CA ASP A 50 10.31 4.46 12.40
C ASP A 50 10.86 4.43 10.95
N GLY A 51 11.33 5.59 10.51
CA GLY A 51 11.83 5.82 9.15
C GLY A 51 10.77 6.21 8.12
N PHE A 52 9.47 6.13 8.43
CA PHE A 52 8.43 6.70 7.56
C PHE A 52 8.27 8.19 7.83
N ARG A 53 8.01 8.98 6.78
CA ARG A 53 7.65 10.40 6.91
C ARG A 53 6.41 10.57 7.80
N ASP A 54 6.47 11.53 8.71
CA ASP A 54 5.50 11.66 9.81
C ASP A 54 4.06 11.90 9.34
N ASP A 55 3.89 12.57 8.21
CA ASP A 55 2.57 12.93 7.66
C ASP A 55 1.76 11.77 7.09
N LEU A 56 2.34 10.56 7.02
CA LEU A 56 1.66 9.30 6.70
C LEU A 56 1.04 8.62 7.93
N TRP A 57 1.53 8.87 9.14
CA TRP A 57 1.09 8.11 10.33
C TRP A 57 0.70 8.97 11.53
N LYS A 58 0.85 10.30 11.44
CA LYS A 58 0.34 11.27 12.43
C LYS A 58 -1.10 10.96 12.88
N ASP A 59 -1.41 11.38 14.10
CA ASP A 59 -2.73 11.26 14.73
C ASP A 59 -3.16 9.81 15.07
N GLY A 60 -2.21 8.93 15.36
CA GLY A 60 -2.47 7.55 15.82
C GLY A 60 -3.02 6.64 14.71
N GLN A 61 -2.65 6.93 13.46
CA GLN A 61 -3.11 6.24 12.26
C GLN A 61 -2.09 5.23 11.74
N GLU A 62 -1.14 4.77 12.56
CA GLU A 62 -0.03 3.91 12.12
C GLU A 62 -0.52 2.64 11.42
N GLY A 63 -1.56 1.99 11.97
CA GLY A 63 -2.17 0.81 11.34
C GLY A 63 -3.16 1.09 10.21
N GLN A 64 -3.53 2.35 9.98
CA GLN A 64 -4.27 2.77 8.79
C GLN A 64 -3.32 2.99 7.63
N MET A 65 -2.17 3.65 7.88
CA MET A 65 -1.10 3.85 6.90
C MET A 65 -0.73 2.56 6.17
N TYR A 66 -0.30 1.53 6.90
CA TYR A 66 0.07 0.24 6.30
C TYR A 66 -1.06 -0.37 5.46
N ARG A 67 -2.30 -0.22 5.91
CA ARG A 67 -3.47 -0.77 5.24
C ARG A 67 -3.75 -0.08 3.92
N HIS A 68 -3.66 1.26 3.90
CA HIS A 68 -3.84 2.07 2.70
C HIS A 68 -2.71 1.81 1.70
N LEU A 69 -1.45 1.77 2.18
CA LEU A 69 -0.31 1.40 1.35
C LEU A 69 -0.51 0.04 0.68
N TYR A 70 -0.81 -1.02 1.46
CA TYR A 70 -1.02 -2.36 0.88
C TYR A 70 -2.21 -2.41 -0.07
N PHE A 71 -3.30 -1.72 0.26
CA PHE A 71 -4.50 -1.69 -0.58
C PHE A 71 -4.21 -1.06 -1.94
N HIS A 72 -3.63 0.14 -1.96
CA HIS A 72 -3.41 0.86 -3.20
C HIS A 72 -2.28 0.26 -4.04
N MET A 73 -1.24 -0.30 -3.41
CA MET A 73 -0.25 -1.12 -4.11
C MET A 73 -0.92 -2.30 -4.81
N ALA A 74 -1.80 -3.03 -4.11
CA ALA A 74 -2.49 -4.18 -4.67
C ALA A 74 -3.41 -3.82 -5.83
N CYS A 75 -4.20 -2.75 -5.69
CA CYS A 75 -5.04 -2.23 -6.76
C CYS A 75 -4.22 -1.87 -8.01
N TYR A 76 -3.06 -1.24 -7.83
CA TYR A 76 -2.20 -0.89 -8.96
C TYR A 76 -1.63 -2.15 -9.65
N LEU A 77 -1.17 -3.14 -8.88
CA LEU A 77 -0.62 -4.40 -9.39
C LEU A 77 -1.65 -5.23 -10.18
N MET A 78 -2.92 -5.17 -9.79
CA MET A 78 -4.02 -5.84 -10.49
C MET A 78 -4.46 -5.15 -11.78
N GLY A 79 -3.99 -3.92 -12.05
CA GLY A 79 -4.37 -3.16 -13.24
C GLY A 79 -5.88 -2.86 -13.29
N PRO A 80 -6.58 -3.08 -14.42
CA PRO A 80 -7.99 -2.71 -14.57
C PRO A 80 -8.92 -3.27 -13.49
N LEU A 81 -8.71 -4.53 -13.07
CA LEU A 81 -9.51 -5.15 -12.00
C LEU A 81 -9.28 -4.49 -10.64
N GLY A 82 -8.04 -4.04 -10.38
CA GLY A 82 -7.74 -3.29 -9.16
C GLY A 82 -8.27 -1.86 -9.18
N TRP A 83 -8.35 -1.24 -10.36
CA TRP A 83 -9.02 0.06 -10.53
C TRP A 83 -10.51 -0.03 -10.25
N LEU A 84 -11.19 -1.06 -10.78
CA LEU A 84 -12.59 -1.32 -10.46
C LEU A 84 -12.78 -1.53 -8.96
N LEU A 85 -11.92 -2.32 -8.30
CA LEU A 85 -11.99 -2.51 -6.86
C LEU A 85 -11.77 -1.21 -6.07
N SER A 86 -10.80 -0.38 -6.48
CA SER A 86 -10.56 0.93 -5.85
C SER A 86 -11.75 1.86 -6.03
N TRP A 87 -12.43 1.80 -7.17
CA TRP A 87 -13.63 2.59 -7.44
C TRP A 87 -14.82 2.12 -6.59
N PHE A 88 -15.07 0.82 -6.51
CA PHE A 88 -16.11 0.25 -5.63
C PHE A 88 -15.88 0.60 -4.16
N ILE A 89 -14.64 0.52 -3.68
CA ILE A 89 -14.31 0.90 -2.30
C ILE A 89 -14.48 2.40 -2.08
N GLY A 90 -14.06 3.24 -3.02
CA GLY A 90 -14.33 4.69 -2.95
C GLY A 90 -15.82 5.02 -2.86
N LEU A 91 -16.68 4.31 -3.59
CA LEU A 91 -18.14 4.45 -3.46
C LEU A 91 -18.64 4.04 -2.07
N THR A 92 -18.09 2.97 -1.48
CA THR A 92 -18.45 2.57 -0.11
C THR A 92 -17.94 3.54 0.95
N ASP A 93 -16.78 4.16 0.72
CA ASP A 93 -16.18 5.13 1.64
C ASP A 93 -16.93 6.47 1.58
N ILE A 94 -17.41 6.92 0.41
CA ILE A 94 -18.33 8.06 0.29
C ILE A 94 -19.60 7.83 1.12
N LYS A 95 -20.13 6.61 1.10
CA LYS A 95 -21.29 6.25 1.94
C LYS A 95 -20.94 6.29 3.43
N GLN A 96 -19.74 5.91 3.84
CA GLN A 96 -19.27 6.02 5.22
C GLN A 96 -18.94 7.47 5.64
N ALA A 97 -18.49 8.30 4.70
CA ALA A 97 -18.26 9.73 4.91
C ALA A 97 -19.58 10.47 5.19
N SER A 98 -20.66 10.10 4.49
CA SER A 98 -22.01 10.59 4.81
C SER A 98 -22.51 10.19 6.21
N SER A 99 -21.89 9.19 6.84
CA SER A 99 -22.13 8.80 8.25
C SER A 99 -21.15 9.41 9.27
N GLY A 100 -20.31 10.37 8.84
CA GLY A 100 -19.42 11.13 9.73
C GLY A 100 -17.97 10.62 9.82
N ARG A 101 -17.56 9.64 9.01
CA ARG A 101 -16.13 9.28 8.84
C ARG A 101 -15.51 10.09 7.70
N LEU A 102 -15.04 11.29 8.01
CA LEU A 102 -14.32 12.12 7.04
C LEU A 102 -12.95 11.49 6.72
N GLU A 103 -12.67 11.37 5.42
CA GLU A 103 -11.36 11.09 4.83
C GLU A 103 -10.34 12.07 5.44
N SER A 104 -9.47 11.58 6.32
CA SER A 104 -8.44 12.42 6.93
C SER A 104 -7.43 12.83 5.85
N ALA A 105 -6.85 14.04 5.93
CA ALA A 105 -5.80 14.44 4.99
C ALA A 105 -4.60 13.46 4.95
N SER A 106 -4.39 12.69 6.01
CA SER A 106 -3.44 11.56 6.07
C SER A 106 -3.84 10.40 5.15
N GLU A 107 -5.12 10.06 5.06
CA GLU A 107 -5.64 8.98 4.21
C GLU A 107 -5.41 9.30 2.72
N VAL A 108 -5.64 10.55 2.30
CA VAL A 108 -5.33 10.98 0.93
C VAL A 108 -3.84 10.82 0.62
N ARG A 109 -2.96 11.20 1.56
CA ARG A 109 -1.50 11.05 1.39
C ARG A 109 -1.08 9.59 1.34
N ASP A 110 -1.62 8.74 2.21
CA ASP A 110 -1.37 7.29 2.19
C ASP A 110 -1.82 6.66 0.87
N ASN A 111 -2.96 7.11 0.33
CA ASN A 111 -3.50 6.62 -0.92
C ASN A 111 -2.59 6.98 -2.10
N ILE A 112 -2.09 8.22 -2.14
CA ILE A 112 -1.11 8.66 -3.14
C ILE A 112 0.20 7.87 -3.00
N ALA A 113 0.74 7.75 -1.79
CA ALA A 113 1.96 7.01 -1.51
C ALA A 113 1.83 5.53 -1.92
N GLY A 114 0.69 4.90 -1.62
CA GLY A 114 0.41 3.52 -1.98
C GLY A 114 0.32 3.29 -3.49
N ARG A 115 -0.27 4.25 -4.24
CA ARG A 115 -0.31 4.21 -5.71
C ARG A 115 1.08 4.36 -6.32
N GLU A 116 1.88 5.31 -5.84
CA GLU A 116 3.27 5.48 -6.29
C GLU A 116 4.12 4.24 -5.99
N CYS A 117 3.98 3.65 -4.81
CA CYS A 117 4.61 2.37 -4.49
C CYS A 117 4.19 1.28 -5.48
N GLY A 118 2.89 1.17 -5.78
CA GLY A 118 2.37 0.20 -6.76
C GLY A 118 2.95 0.40 -8.16
N ARG A 119 3.14 1.64 -8.59
CA ARG A 119 3.78 2.01 -9.85
C ARG A 119 5.24 1.60 -9.90
N ILE A 120 6.01 1.91 -8.84
CA ILE A 120 7.42 1.53 -8.70
C ILE A 120 7.57 0.01 -8.72
N LEU A 121 6.77 -0.71 -7.93
CA LEU A 121 6.79 -2.17 -7.90
C LEU A 121 6.43 -2.77 -9.26
N THR A 122 5.47 -2.19 -9.97
CA THR A 122 5.14 -2.64 -11.33
C THR A 122 6.30 -2.44 -12.29
N ALA A 123 6.98 -1.30 -12.25
CA ALA A 123 8.14 -1.04 -13.08
C ALA A 123 9.29 -2.03 -12.77
N TYR A 124 9.52 -2.30 -11.49
CA TYR A 124 10.50 -3.29 -11.03
C TYR A 124 10.16 -4.71 -11.49
N MET A 125 8.91 -5.16 -11.27
CA MET A 125 8.44 -6.48 -11.70
C MET A 125 8.56 -6.68 -13.21
N MET A 126 8.41 -5.59 -13.97
CA MET A 126 8.49 -5.59 -15.42
C MET A 126 9.91 -5.33 -15.95
N ARG A 127 10.92 -5.40 -15.08
CA ARG A 127 12.34 -5.19 -15.41
C ARG A 127 12.63 -3.84 -16.10
N ARG A 128 11.78 -2.84 -15.87
CA ARG A 128 11.98 -1.46 -16.38
C ARG A 128 12.95 -0.66 -15.52
N ILE A 129 13.11 -1.07 -14.27
CA ILE A 129 14.07 -0.53 -13.31
C ILE A 129 14.72 -1.68 -12.55
N ASP A 130 15.96 -1.49 -12.09
CA ASP A 130 16.64 -2.46 -11.23
C ASP A 130 16.17 -2.37 -9.76
N GLU A 131 16.60 -3.35 -8.95
CA GLU A 131 16.23 -3.44 -7.54
C GLU A 131 16.73 -2.23 -6.72
N ARG A 132 17.94 -1.74 -7.00
CA ARG A 132 18.54 -0.61 -6.28
C ARG A 132 17.72 0.66 -6.51
N THR A 133 17.32 0.90 -7.76
CA THR A 133 16.48 2.00 -8.21
C THR A 133 15.10 1.90 -7.60
N ALA A 134 14.48 0.71 -7.60
CA ALA A 134 13.19 0.48 -6.96
C ALA A 134 13.23 0.81 -5.46
N ARG A 135 14.24 0.34 -4.74
CA ARG A 135 14.44 0.61 -3.31
C ARG A 135 14.64 2.10 -3.03
N ALA A 136 15.45 2.79 -3.84
CA ALA A 136 15.70 4.22 -3.70
C ALA A 136 14.41 5.04 -3.93
N GLN A 137 13.63 4.70 -4.96
CA GLN A 137 12.36 5.37 -5.23
C GLN A 137 11.32 5.10 -4.12
N LEU A 138 11.21 3.87 -3.63
CA LEU A 138 10.32 3.54 -2.51
C LEU A 138 10.71 4.32 -1.24
N ARG A 139 12.00 4.42 -0.93
CA ARG A 139 12.47 5.20 0.21
C ARG A 139 12.16 6.69 0.05
N ARG A 140 12.26 7.25 -1.16
CA ARG A 140 11.89 8.66 -1.43
C ARG A 140 10.40 8.95 -1.27
N VAL A 141 9.54 7.96 -1.55
CA VAL A 141 8.09 8.11 -1.41
C VAL A 141 7.65 8.02 0.05
N LEU A 142 8.29 7.14 0.82
CA LEU A 142 7.81 6.71 2.13
C LEU A 142 8.59 7.28 3.32
N GLY A 143 9.85 7.66 3.15
CA GLY A 143 10.70 8.29 4.17
C GLY A 143 10.85 9.78 3.91
#